data_AF-A0A3B0P682-F1
#
_entry.id   AF-A0A3B0P682-F1
#
_cell.length_a   1.000
_cell.length_b   1.000
_cell.length_c   1.000
_cell.angle_alpha   90.00
_cell.angle_beta   90.00
_cell.angle_gamma   90.00
#
_symmetry.space_group_name_H-M   'P 1'
#
loop_
_entity.id
_entity.type
_entity.pdbx_description
1 polymer ?
#
loop_
_entity_poly.entity_id
_entity_poly.type
_entity_poly.pdbx_seq_one_letter_code
_entity_poly.pdbx_strand_id
1 'polypeptide(L)' 'MHKDFDKTNKASLVADLCNYNSNAKSDSNAAAMFLNEFANGVDFIHCDIAGTADAKNMGLGILVSTLVELAEKQS' A
#
# COMPACT_ATOMS: atom_id res chain seq x y z
N MET A 1 8.72 -3.58 -2.47
CA MET A 1 8.89 -2.30 -1.76
C MET A 1 10.35 -1.86 -1.86
N HIS A 2 10.63 -0.63 -2.31
CA HIS A 2 12.00 -0.13 -2.46
C HIS A 2 12.25 1.03 -1.50
N LYS A 3 13.37 0.97 -0.76
CA LYS A 3 13.70 1.92 0.31
C LYS A 3 13.80 3.38 -0.16
N ASP A 4 14.00 3.61 -1.45
CA ASP A 4 14.07 4.96 -2.01
C ASP A 4 12.74 5.72 -1.93
N PHE A 5 11.61 5.02 -1.86
CA PHE A 5 10.28 5.64 -1.71
C PHE A 5 9.93 5.99 -0.25
N ASP A 6 10.75 5.56 0.71
CA ASP A 6 10.57 5.84 2.14
C ASP A 6 11.23 7.16 2.57
N LYS A 7 12.17 7.68 1.75
CA LYS A 7 12.87 8.94 2.01
C LYS A 7 11.92 10.12 2.19
N THR A 8 10.80 10.12 1.46
CA THR A 8 9.75 11.16 1.57
C THR A 8 8.88 11.01 2.80
N ASN A 9 8.70 9.79 3.31
CA ASN A 9 7.95 9.52 4.53
C ASN A 9 8.74 9.94 5.78
N LYS A 10 10.08 9.87 5.72
CA LYS A 10 10.98 10.25 6.82
C LYS A 10 11.48 11.71 6.73
N ALA A 11 10.89 12.52 5.85
CA ALA A 11 11.33 13.89 5.60
C ALA A 11 10.71 14.93 6.56
N SER A 12 9.88 14.52 7.52
CA SER A 12 9.26 15.43 8.49
C SER A 12 10.32 16.07 9.38
N LEU A 13 10.19 17.38 9.60
CA LEU A 13 11.08 18.14 10.49
C LEU A 13 10.63 18.12 11.96
N VAL A 14 9.41 17.64 12.24
CA VAL A 14 8.74 17.79 13.54
C VAL A 14 8.10 16.52 14.07
N ALA A 15 7.92 15.49 13.23
CA ALA A 15 7.29 14.23 13.58
C ALA A 15 8.09 13.06 13.01
N ASP A 16 7.82 11.84 13.48
CA ASP A 16 8.57 10.65 13.04
C ASP A 16 8.28 10.26 11.58
N LEU A 17 7.06 10.51 11.10
CA LEU A 17 6.63 10.17 9.73
C LEU A 17 5.75 11.28 9.12
N CYS A 18 5.88 11.47 7.81
CA CYS A 18 4.98 12.22 6.94
C CYS A 18 3.98 11.25 6.27
N ASN A 19 2.69 11.53 6.41
CA ASN A 19 1.61 10.75 5.79
C ASN A 19 1.41 11.07 4.29
N TYR A 20 1.97 12.17 3.81
CA TYR A 20 1.89 12.62 2.43
C TYR A 20 3.04 13.59 2.14
N ASN A 21 3.60 13.55 0.93
CA ASN A 21 4.66 14.46 0.51
C ASN A 21 4.54 14.77 -0.98
N SER A 22 4.38 16.05 -1.33
CA SER A 22 4.21 16.51 -2.73
C SER A 22 5.46 16.30 -3.60
N ASN A 23 6.62 15.99 -3.00
CA ASN A 23 7.84 15.65 -3.73
C ASN A 23 7.95 14.14 -4.04
N ALA A 24 7.00 13.31 -3.59
CA ALA A 24 6.96 11.91 -3.95
C ALA A 24 6.67 11.77 -5.45
N LYS A 25 7.64 11.25 -6.21
CA LYS A 25 7.47 10.97 -7.65
C LYS A 25 6.67 9.68 -7.92
N SER A 26 6.23 8.98 -6.87
CA SER A 26 5.51 7.70 -6.94
C SER A 26 4.66 7.49 -5.69
N ASP A 27 3.44 8.02 -5.72
CA ASP A 27 2.55 8.10 -4.56
C ASP A 27 2.13 6.73 -4.01
N SER A 28 1.79 5.76 -4.87
CA SER A 28 1.41 4.41 -4.43
C SER A 28 2.54 3.68 -3.72
N ASN A 29 3.79 3.88 -4.16
CA ASN A 29 4.96 3.27 -3.53
C ASN A 29 5.30 3.94 -2.19
N ALA A 30 5.18 5.26 -2.09
CA ALA A 30 5.36 5.98 -0.83
C ALA A 30 4.28 5.59 0.20
N ALA A 31 3.01 5.44 -0.23
CA ALA A 31 1.92 4.97 0.61
C ALA A 31 2.15 3.53 1.10
N ALA A 32 2.58 2.64 0.21
CA ALA A 32 2.95 1.26 0.58
C ALA A 32 4.09 1.24 1.61
N MET A 33 5.12 2.08 1.45
CA MET A 33 6.20 2.23 2.43
C MET A 33 5.70 2.79 3.77
N PHE A 34 4.77 3.75 3.76
CA PHE A 34 4.18 4.30 4.99
C PHE A 34 3.44 3.22 5.78
N LEU A 35 2.62 2.40 5.12
CA LEU A 35 1.91 1.29 5.76
C LEU A 35 2.89 0.22 6.31
N ASN A 36 4.00 0.00 5.61
CA ASN A 36 5.02 -0.95 6.04
C ASN A 36 5.72 -0.58 7.36
N GLU A 37 5.81 0.71 7.70
CA GLU A 37 6.36 1.15 9.00
C GLU A 37 5.50 0.63 10.19
N PHE A 38 4.25 0.25 9.95
CA PHE A 38 3.35 -0.34 10.96
C PHE A 38 3.28 -1.88 10.92
N ALA A 39 3.94 -2.52 9.94
CA ALA A 39 3.89 -3.97 9.76
C ALA A 39 4.80 -4.74 10.76
N ASN A 40 5.71 -4.06 11.47
CA ASN A 40 6.55 -4.66 12.52
C ASN A 40 7.31 -5.94 12.09
N GLY A 41 7.69 -6.03 10.82
CA GLY A 41 8.48 -7.14 10.29
C GLY A 41 7.71 -8.45 10.05
N VAL A 42 6.38 -8.43 10.15
CA VAL A 42 5.56 -9.56 9.68
C VAL A 42 5.43 -9.52 8.16
N ASP A 43 5.23 -10.70 7.55
CA ASP A 43 4.95 -10.78 6.12
C ASP A 43 3.66 -10.00 5.80
N PHE A 44 3.83 -8.92 5.04
CA PHE A 44 2.76 -7.96 4.74
C PHE A 44 2.70 -7.70 3.24
N ILE A 45 1.47 -7.69 2.71
CA ILE A 45 1.18 -7.36 1.32
C ILE A 45 0.15 -6.22 1.31
N HIS A 46 0.47 -5.15 0.58
CA HIS A 46 -0.45 -4.07 0.27
C HIS A 46 -0.93 -4.20 -1.18
N CYS A 47 -2.25 -4.33 -1.37
CA CYS A 47 -2.88 -4.37 -2.68
C CYS A 47 -3.60 -3.04 -2.96
N ASP A 48 -2.98 -2.16 -3.74
CA ASP A 48 -3.63 -0.93 -4.21
C ASP A 48 -4.60 -1.27 -5.35
N ILE A 49 -5.90 -1.21 -5.06
CA ILE A 49 -6.99 -1.47 -6.02
C ILE A 49 -7.73 -0.19 -6.43
N ALA A 50 -7.23 1.00 -6.10
CA ALA A 50 -7.95 2.25 -6.34
C ALA A 50 -8.33 2.43 -7.83
N GLY A 51 -7.48 1.96 -8.75
CA GLY A 51 -7.73 2.01 -10.20
C GLY A 51 -8.58 0.86 -10.77
N THR A 52 -8.86 -0.19 -10.00
CA THR A 52 -9.53 -1.42 -10.48
C THR A 52 -10.76 -1.81 -9.65
N ALA A 53 -11.05 -1.10 -8.56
CA ALA A 53 -12.16 -1.39 -7.66
C ALA A 53 -13.54 -1.12 -8.28
N ASP A 54 -13.62 -0.23 -9.26
CA ASP A 54 -14.86 0.21 -9.91
C ASP A 54 -14.75 0.17 -11.43
N ALA A 55 -15.84 -0.23 -12.08
CA ALA A 55 -16.07 0.14 -13.46
C ALA A 55 -17.50 0.68 -13.64
N LYS A 56 -17.59 1.93 -14.11
CA LYS A 56 -18.85 2.62 -14.40
C LYS A 56 -19.77 2.78 -13.17
N ASN A 57 -19.21 3.13 -12.01
CA ASN A 57 -19.91 3.24 -10.72
C ASN A 57 -20.49 1.91 -10.21
N MET A 58 -19.92 0.78 -10.65
CA MET A 58 -20.20 -0.55 -10.12
C MET A 58 -18.93 -1.14 -9.51
N GLY A 59 -18.98 -1.44 -8.22
CA GLY A 59 -17.90 -2.13 -7.51
C GLY A 59 -17.70 -3.55 -8.04
N LEU A 60 -16.46 -3.87 -8.42
CA LEU A 60 -16.13 -5.13 -9.10
C LEU A 60 -15.70 -6.27 -8.18
N GLY A 61 -15.29 -5.96 -6.94
CA GLY A 61 -14.77 -6.99 -6.00
C GLY A 61 -13.55 -7.74 -6.54
N ILE A 62 -12.68 -7.04 -7.28
CA ILE A 62 -11.67 -7.61 -8.19
C ILE A 62 -10.69 -8.62 -7.55
N LEU A 63 -10.48 -8.57 -6.23
CA LEU A 63 -9.57 -9.47 -5.51
C LEU A 63 -10.27 -10.54 -4.67
N VAL A 64 -11.60 -10.60 -4.64
CA VAL A 64 -12.32 -11.54 -3.76
C VAL A 64 -11.94 -12.99 -4.08
N SER A 65 -12.00 -13.41 -5.35
CA SER A 65 -11.62 -14.77 -5.74
C SER A 65 -10.15 -15.06 -5.46
N THR A 66 -9.25 -14.12 -5.78
CA THR A 66 -7.81 -14.27 -5.54
C THR A 66 -7.48 -14.48 -4.06
N LEU A 67 -8.11 -13.73 -3.16
CA LEU A 67 -7.88 -13.85 -1.73
C LEU A 67 -8.45 -15.15 -1.16
N VAL A 68 -9.62 -15.60 -1.66
CA VAL A 68 -10.19 -16.91 -1.28
C VAL A 68 -9.28 -18.04 -1.70
N GLU A 69 -8.82 -18.06 -2.95
CA GLU A 69 -7.90 -19.09 -3.45
C GLU A 69 -6.55 -19.09 -2.70
N LEU A 70 -6.05 -17.90 -2.34
CA LEU A 70 -4.83 -17.79 -1.55
C LEU A 70 -5.01 -18.43 -0.16
N ALA A 71 -6.13 -18.14 0.51
CA ALA A 71 -6.44 -18.70 1.82
C ALA A 71 -6.60 -20.22 1.77
N GLU A 72 -7.30 -20.76 0.77
CA GLU A 72 -7.43 -22.20 0.56
C GLU A 72 -6.09 -22.89 0.37
N LYS A 73 -5.15 -22.28 -0.36
CA LYS A 73 -3.81 -22.86 -0.60
C LYS A 73 -2.85 -22.75 0.59
N GLN A 74 -3.17 -21.93 1.59
CA GLN A 74 -2.40 -21.79 2.82
C GLN A 74 -2.93 -22.68 3.95
N SER A 75 -4.04 -23.40 3.70
CA SER A 75 -4.71 -24.31 4.64
C SER A 75 -4.12 -25.72 4.64
#